data_AF-A0A9Q4FJN6-F1
#
_entry.id   AF-A0A9Q4FJN6-F1
#
_cell.length_a   1.000
_cell.length_b   1.000
_cell.length_c   1.000
_cell.angle_alpha   90.00
_cell.angle_beta   90.00
_cell.angle_gamma   90.00
#
_symmetry.space_group_name_H-M   'P 1'
#
loop_
_entity.id
_entity.type
_entity.pdbx_description
1 polymer ?
#
loop_
_entity_poly.entity_id
_entity_poly.type
_entity_poly.pdbx_seq_one_letter_code
_entity_poly.pdbx_strand_id
1 'polypeptide(L)'
;MLWAWIINKTPVSKVGISDIKEFLRFCASPPESWVGRSAMRRFKRNSDGYYIINRRWRPFSTAAENSVAKAKALKSIRSVCTQFFHYLEKRQLAVTNPARHIEESFIDSLTERSVSLIGRLERTHLNYLLKAAEKMCEHDSAHERSLFILAMIIFMLVPVRLISGSKSWRPSLRNFQEKNTILTYCAIDAERVFCLQAPEVFSRYFERYLKARAIAKSDRASADLAVFTTLGGRPGITSRQVRNVIKDISQTAVSMMTQDGMTEQDTALVAAARLDTIRAAAIMVSLQDFGFDNTR
;
A
#
# COMPACT_ATOMS: atom_id res chain seq x y z
N MET A 1 -21.58 -10.08 16.08
CA MET A 1 -20.76 -9.05 16.77
C MET A 1 -20.70 -9.36 18.26
N LEU A 2 -19.50 -9.54 18.84
CA LEU A 2 -19.35 -9.79 20.28
C LEU A 2 -19.75 -8.56 21.13
N TRP A 3 -19.44 -7.37 20.62
CA TRP A 3 -19.78 -6.08 21.24
C TRP A 3 -21.28 -5.92 21.50
N ALA A 4 -22.13 -6.30 20.54
CA ALA A 4 -23.58 -6.18 20.68
C ALA A 4 -24.12 -7.00 21.87
N TRP A 5 -23.52 -8.15 22.14
CA TRP A 5 -23.93 -9.02 23.24
C TRP A 5 -23.34 -8.56 24.58
N ILE A 6 -22.02 -8.32 24.63
CA ILE A 6 -21.33 -8.06 25.90
C ILE A 6 -21.55 -6.62 26.39
N ILE A 7 -21.54 -5.65 25.47
CA ILE A 7 -21.52 -4.22 25.81
C ILE A 7 -22.91 -3.62 25.60
N ASN A 8 -23.41 -3.65 24.36
CA ASN A 8 -24.69 -3.02 24.03
C ASN A 8 -25.89 -3.78 24.60
N LYS A 9 -25.72 -5.08 24.92
CA LYS A 9 -26.78 -5.98 25.41
C LYS A 9 -28.03 -6.01 24.52
N THR A 10 -27.84 -5.77 23.23
CA THR A 10 -28.91 -5.71 22.23
C THR A 10 -28.88 -6.96 21.36
N PRO A 11 -30.02 -7.67 21.18
CA PRO A 11 -30.10 -8.76 20.23
C PRO A 11 -29.68 -8.28 18.85
N VAL A 12 -28.88 -9.09 18.15
CA VAL A 12 -28.32 -8.68 16.86
C VAL A 12 -29.40 -8.32 15.84
N SER A 13 -30.58 -8.94 15.91
CA SER A 13 -31.75 -8.62 15.08
C SER A 13 -32.31 -7.20 15.26
N LYS A 14 -32.04 -6.57 16.42
CA LYS A 14 -32.52 -5.23 16.79
C LYS A 14 -31.46 -4.14 16.67
N VAL A 15 -30.25 -4.48 16.23
CA VAL A 15 -29.17 -3.51 16.03
C VAL A 15 -29.56 -2.51 14.94
N GLY A 16 -29.55 -1.23 15.29
CA GLY A 16 -29.84 -0.11 14.40
C GLY A 16 -28.59 0.62 13.92
N ILE A 17 -28.78 1.69 13.16
CA ILE A 17 -27.69 2.51 12.61
C ILE A 17 -26.85 3.15 13.74
N SER A 18 -27.50 3.64 14.80
CA SER A 18 -26.84 4.22 15.98
C SER A 18 -25.89 3.22 16.65
N ASP A 19 -26.34 1.98 16.81
CA ASP A 19 -25.55 0.90 17.42
C ASP A 19 -24.31 0.55 16.57
N ILE A 20 -24.45 0.55 15.23
CA ILE A 20 -23.30 0.34 14.34
C ILE A 20 -22.32 1.52 14.46
N LYS A 21 -22.80 2.75 14.56
CA LYS A 21 -21.93 3.92 14.78
C LYS A 21 -21.17 3.81 16.10
N GLU A 22 -21.83 3.38 17.17
CA GLU A 22 -21.19 3.18 18.48
C GLU A 22 -20.20 2.01 18.46
N PHE A 23 -20.54 0.90 17.80
CA PHE A 23 -19.62 -0.20 17.57
C PHE A 23 -18.35 0.24 16.82
N LEU A 24 -18.48 1.07 15.78
CA LEU A 24 -17.35 1.59 15.04
C LEU A 24 -16.49 2.55 15.89
N ARG A 25 -17.11 3.38 16.74
CA ARG A 25 -16.37 4.19 17.75
C ARG A 25 -15.58 3.31 18.70
N PHE A 26 -16.20 2.24 19.20
CA PHE A 26 -15.54 1.26 20.06
C PHE A 26 -14.37 0.57 19.35
N CYS A 27 -14.52 0.21 18.08
CA CYS A 27 -13.41 -0.35 17.30
C CYS A 27 -12.31 0.67 17.01
N ALA A 28 -12.65 1.95 16.90
CA ALA A 28 -11.68 3.03 16.72
C ALA A 28 -10.93 3.32 18.02
N SER A 29 -11.58 3.29 19.18
CA SER A 29 -10.93 3.52 20.47
C SER A 29 -11.35 2.44 21.47
N PRO A 30 -10.81 1.21 21.33
CA PRO A 30 -11.18 0.12 22.22
C PRO A 30 -10.57 0.35 23.61
N PRO A 31 -11.28 0.02 24.71
CA PRO A 31 -10.72 0.05 26.06
C PRO A 31 -9.46 -0.83 26.16
N GLU A 32 -8.51 -0.46 27.01
CA GLU A 32 -7.24 -1.20 27.18
C GLU A 32 -7.45 -2.69 27.51
N SER A 33 -8.50 -3.00 28.28
CA SER A 33 -8.85 -4.38 28.63
C SER A 33 -9.21 -5.25 27.42
N TRP A 34 -9.51 -4.65 26.26
CA TRP A 34 -9.80 -5.31 24.97
C TRP A 34 -8.61 -5.33 24.02
N VAL A 35 -7.46 -4.78 24.42
CA VAL A 35 -6.25 -4.67 23.59
C VAL A 35 -5.17 -5.61 24.12
N GLY A 36 -4.66 -6.48 23.24
CA GLY A 36 -3.53 -7.36 23.52
C GLY A 36 -2.21 -6.80 22.98
N ARG A 37 -1.08 -7.24 23.53
CA ARG A 37 0.26 -6.85 23.03
C ARG A 37 0.55 -7.37 21.62
N SER A 38 -0.10 -8.45 21.21
CA SER A 38 0.07 -9.05 19.88
C SER A 38 -1.16 -9.86 19.48
N ALA A 39 -1.29 -10.12 18.17
CA ALA A 39 -2.36 -10.95 17.65
C ALA A 39 -2.20 -12.40 18.15
N MET A 40 -3.19 -12.87 18.90
CA MET A 40 -3.23 -14.22 19.48
C MET A 40 -4.43 -14.99 18.92
N ARG A 41 -4.42 -16.33 19.03
CA ARG A 41 -5.61 -17.14 18.76
C ARG A 41 -6.56 -17.11 19.96
N ARG A 42 -7.88 -17.05 19.70
CA ARG A 42 -8.92 -17.07 20.75
C ARG A 42 -8.93 -18.36 21.56
N PHE A 43 -8.69 -19.48 20.88
CA PHE A 43 -8.60 -20.81 21.47
C PHE A 43 -7.21 -21.39 21.25
N LYS A 44 -6.71 -22.13 22.24
CA LYS A 44 -5.46 -22.91 22.18
C LYS A 44 -5.73 -24.35 22.58
N ARG A 45 -4.94 -25.31 22.09
CA ARG A 45 -5.05 -26.69 22.55
C ARG A 45 -4.36 -26.86 23.91
N ASN A 46 -4.96 -27.62 24.81
CA ASN A 46 -4.29 -28.10 26.02
C ASN A 46 -3.44 -29.35 25.71
N SER A 47 -2.73 -29.85 26.73
CA SER A 47 -1.94 -31.09 26.66
C SER A 47 -2.75 -32.29 26.17
N ASP A 48 -4.03 -32.32 26.51
CA ASP A 48 -4.95 -33.43 26.23
C ASP A 48 -5.65 -33.27 24.86
N GLY A 49 -5.27 -32.25 24.08
CA GLY A 49 -5.75 -32.02 22.72
C GLY A 49 -7.07 -31.25 22.58
N TYR A 50 -7.74 -30.88 23.68
CA TYR A 50 -8.97 -30.07 23.69
C TYR A 50 -8.70 -28.58 23.51
N TYR A 51 -9.66 -27.86 22.90
CA TYR A 51 -9.60 -26.41 22.78
C TYR A 51 -10.02 -25.72 24.08
N ILE A 52 -9.15 -24.89 24.63
CA ILE A 52 -9.40 -24.04 25.80
C ILE A 52 -9.28 -22.56 25.44
N ILE A 53 -9.99 -21.71 26.18
CA ILE A 53 -9.95 -20.26 26.00
C ILE A 53 -8.55 -19.74 26.30
N ASN A 54 -7.98 -18.99 25.36
CA ASN A 54 -6.72 -18.31 25.57
C ASN A 54 -6.95 -17.03 26.38
N ARG A 55 -6.62 -17.03 27.68
CA ARG A 55 -6.77 -15.85 28.57
C ARG A 55 -5.94 -14.63 28.12
N ARG A 56 -4.91 -14.84 27.30
CA ARG A 56 -4.09 -13.76 26.70
C ARG A 56 -4.68 -13.19 25.42
N TRP A 57 -5.73 -13.82 24.88
CA TRP A 57 -6.38 -13.34 23.67
C TRP A 57 -7.17 -12.08 23.93
N ARG A 58 -7.09 -11.16 22.98
CA ARG A 58 -7.86 -9.93 22.93
C ARG A 58 -8.31 -9.66 21.48
N PRO A 59 -9.50 -9.04 21.25
CA PRO A 59 -9.99 -8.78 19.90
C PRO A 59 -9.17 -7.75 19.14
N PHE A 60 -8.53 -6.82 19.86
CA PHE A 60 -7.63 -5.82 19.30
C PHE A 60 -6.20 -6.12 19.73
N SER A 61 -5.23 -5.67 18.95
CA SER A 61 -3.82 -5.67 19.33
C SER A 61 -3.26 -4.26 19.23
N THR A 62 -2.17 -3.97 19.94
CA THR A 62 -1.33 -2.80 19.73
C THR A 62 -0.70 -2.87 18.33
N ALA A 63 -1.50 -2.62 17.29
CA ALA A 63 -1.00 -2.31 15.97
C ALA A 63 -0.44 -0.88 16.04
N ALA A 64 0.79 -0.69 15.54
CA ALA A 64 1.49 0.59 15.52
C ALA A 64 0.54 1.75 15.19
N GLU A 65 0.72 2.88 15.88
CA GLU A 65 -0.03 4.15 15.86
C GLU A 65 -0.17 4.78 14.45
N ASN A 66 -0.71 4.03 13.50
CA ASN A 66 -0.83 4.40 12.11
C ASN A 66 -2.33 4.60 11.80
N SER A 67 -2.73 5.86 11.75
CA SER A 67 -4.10 6.29 11.45
C SER A 67 -4.67 5.68 10.15
N VAL A 68 -3.82 5.42 9.15
CA VAL A 68 -4.26 4.83 7.88
C VAL A 68 -4.54 3.34 7.98
N ALA A 69 -3.74 2.61 8.76
CA ALA A 69 -4.03 1.19 9.03
C ALA A 69 -5.36 1.06 9.81
N LYS A 70 -5.61 1.99 10.73
CA LYS A 70 -6.84 2.10 11.51
C LYS A 70 -8.07 2.39 10.64
N ALA A 71 -7.99 3.37 9.73
CA ALA A 71 -9.07 3.68 8.79
C ALA A 71 -9.41 2.48 7.89
N LYS A 72 -8.39 1.82 7.34
CA LYS A 72 -8.58 0.61 6.53
C LYS A 72 -9.24 -0.53 7.32
N ALA A 73 -8.84 -0.72 8.58
CA ALA A 73 -9.47 -1.71 9.46
C ALA A 73 -10.95 -1.39 9.72
N LEU A 74 -11.30 -0.14 10.01
CA LEU A 74 -12.69 0.27 10.23
C LEU A 74 -13.56 0.11 8.98
N LYS A 75 -13.05 0.48 7.79
CA LYS A 75 -13.75 0.24 6.52
C LYS A 75 -13.97 -1.26 6.26
N SER A 76 -13.00 -2.11 6.61
CA SER A 76 -13.14 -3.57 6.52
C SER A 76 -14.18 -4.10 7.50
N ILE A 77 -14.19 -3.60 8.74
CA ILE A 77 -15.19 -3.95 9.76
C ILE A 77 -16.60 -3.55 9.28
N ARG A 78 -16.79 -2.34 8.73
CA ARG A 78 -18.07 -1.93 8.11
C ARG A 78 -18.51 -2.93 7.05
N SER A 79 -17.61 -3.30 6.12
CA SER A 79 -17.93 -4.23 5.04
C SER A 79 -18.41 -5.59 5.56
N VAL A 80 -17.74 -6.14 6.57
CA VAL A 80 -18.14 -7.41 7.21
C VAL A 80 -19.51 -7.26 7.89
N CYS A 81 -19.75 -6.15 8.59
CA CYS A 81 -21.07 -5.86 9.16
C CYS A 81 -22.14 -5.77 8.07
N THR A 82 -21.89 -5.07 6.97
CA THR A 82 -22.83 -4.98 5.84
C THR A 82 -23.19 -6.35 5.29
N GLN A 83 -22.23 -7.24 5.08
CA GLN A 83 -22.49 -8.60 4.60
C GLN A 83 -23.27 -9.44 5.63
N PHE A 84 -22.89 -9.34 6.91
CA PHE A 84 -23.54 -10.06 7.99
C PHE A 84 -25.00 -9.64 8.17
N PHE A 85 -25.29 -8.34 8.19
CA PHE A 85 -26.66 -7.85 8.30
C PHE A 85 -27.47 -8.06 7.03
N HIS A 86 -26.84 -8.08 5.86
CA HIS A 86 -27.50 -8.49 4.62
C HIS A 86 -27.97 -9.96 4.70
N TYR A 87 -27.15 -10.85 5.28
CA TYR A 87 -27.58 -12.23 5.54
C TYR A 87 -28.78 -12.30 6.49
N LEU A 88 -28.80 -11.51 7.57
CA LEU A 88 -29.93 -11.47 8.51
C LEU A 88 -31.20 -10.93 7.87
N GLU A 89 -31.09 -9.87 7.07
CA GLU A 89 -32.18 -9.30 6.27
C GLU A 89 -32.77 -10.36 5.32
N LYS A 90 -31.92 -11.07 4.57
CA LYS A 90 -32.35 -12.16 3.66
C LYS A 90 -33.05 -13.30 4.40
N ARG A 91 -32.66 -13.59 5.64
CA ARG A 91 -33.26 -14.60 6.50
C ARG A 91 -34.50 -14.10 7.26
N GLN A 92 -34.92 -12.85 7.05
CA GLN A 92 -36.01 -12.19 7.79
C GLN A 92 -35.78 -12.16 9.31
N LEU A 93 -34.50 -12.21 9.72
CA LEU A 93 -34.08 -12.12 11.12
C LEU A 93 -33.79 -10.68 11.55
N ALA A 94 -33.60 -9.77 10.60
CA ALA A 94 -33.48 -8.34 10.82
C ALA A 94 -34.36 -7.59 9.82
N VAL A 95 -34.99 -6.50 10.27
CA VAL A 95 -35.91 -5.69 9.43
C VAL A 95 -35.15 -4.92 8.34
N THR A 96 -33.93 -4.48 8.66
CA THR A 96 -33.08 -3.76 7.72
C THR A 96 -31.62 -4.05 8.00
N ASN A 97 -30.76 -3.78 7.02
CA ASN A 97 -29.31 -3.79 7.20
C ASN A 97 -28.83 -2.40 7.68
N PRO A 98 -28.54 -2.18 8.97
CA PRO A 98 -28.11 -0.88 9.49
C PRO A 98 -26.73 -0.46 8.97
N ALA A 99 -25.85 -1.42 8.65
CA ALA A 99 -24.47 -1.13 8.26
C ALA A 99 -24.34 -0.57 6.83
N ARG A 100 -25.35 -0.80 5.96
CA ARG A 100 -25.38 -0.21 4.60
C ARG A 100 -25.52 1.31 4.61
N HIS A 101 -26.10 1.85 5.67
CA HIS A 101 -26.39 3.29 5.83
C HIS A 101 -25.27 4.05 6.54
N ILE A 102 -24.12 3.40 6.78
CA ILE A 102 -22.96 4.05 7.36
C ILE A 102 -22.12 4.68 6.26
N GLU A 103 -22.12 6.01 6.25
CA GLU A 103 -21.31 6.83 5.35
C GLU A 103 -19.81 6.66 5.61
N GLU A 104 -19.01 6.80 4.55
CA GLU A 104 -17.55 6.75 4.66
C GLU A 104 -16.99 7.96 5.41
N SER A 105 -17.62 9.13 5.26
CA SER A 105 -17.32 10.38 5.98
C SER A 105 -17.29 10.17 7.50
N PHE A 106 -18.25 9.40 8.04
CA PHE A 106 -18.31 9.05 9.45
C PHE A 106 -17.15 8.14 9.88
N ILE A 107 -16.72 7.21 9.03
CA ILE A 107 -15.58 6.34 9.37
C ILE A 107 -14.28 7.14 9.36
N ASP A 108 -14.13 8.03 8.38
CA ASP A 108 -12.94 8.86 8.25
C ASP A 108 -12.80 9.83 9.44
N SER A 109 -13.91 10.37 9.97
CA SER A 109 -13.90 11.22 11.17
C SER A 109 -13.48 10.50 12.46
N LEU A 110 -13.65 9.18 12.57
CA LEU A 110 -13.19 8.39 13.72
C LEU A 110 -11.68 8.17 13.77
N THR A 111 -10.96 8.65 12.75
CA THR A 111 -9.53 8.39 12.57
C THR A 111 -8.68 9.65 12.54
N GLU A 112 -9.18 10.77 13.09
CA GLU A 112 -8.53 12.09 13.17
C GLU A 112 -7.00 12.01 13.01
N ARG A 113 -6.51 12.63 11.92
CA ARG A 113 -5.16 12.53 11.31
C ARG A 113 -4.87 11.33 10.41
N SER A 114 -5.82 10.84 9.62
CA SER A 114 -5.46 10.43 8.26
C SER A 114 -5.77 11.59 7.33
N VAL A 115 -4.90 12.61 7.33
CA VAL A 115 -4.91 13.53 6.18
C VAL A 115 -4.72 12.63 4.96
N SER A 116 -5.71 12.60 4.07
CA SER A 116 -5.59 11.89 2.81
C SER A 116 -4.38 12.48 2.09
N LEU A 117 -3.24 11.80 2.18
CA LEU A 117 -2.00 12.15 1.48
C LEU A 117 -2.15 11.99 -0.04
N ILE A 118 -3.29 11.50 -0.50
CA ILE A 118 -3.67 11.47 -1.90
C ILE A 118 -3.80 12.93 -2.36
N GLY A 119 -2.80 13.40 -3.11
CA GLY A 119 -2.75 14.76 -3.65
C GLY A 119 -1.95 15.80 -2.86
N ARG A 120 -1.22 15.43 -1.78
CA ARG A 120 -0.39 16.39 -1.03
C ARG A 120 1.09 16.41 -1.40
N LEU A 121 1.59 15.35 -2.03
CA LEU A 121 2.95 15.38 -2.58
C LEU A 121 2.92 16.16 -3.89
N GLU A 122 3.93 17.00 -4.06
CA GLU A 122 4.08 17.90 -5.20
C GLU A 122 5.34 17.51 -5.99
N ARG A 123 5.58 18.15 -7.13
CA ARG A 123 6.76 17.89 -7.96
C ARG A 123 8.07 18.02 -7.17
N THR A 124 8.18 19.03 -6.32
CA THR A 124 9.34 19.25 -5.43
C THR A 124 9.61 18.04 -4.54
N HIS A 125 8.57 17.50 -3.92
CA HIS A 125 8.63 16.29 -3.09
C HIS A 125 9.08 15.05 -3.89
N LEU A 126 8.54 14.86 -5.11
CA LEU A 126 8.96 13.75 -5.99
C LEU A 126 10.42 13.89 -6.43
N ASN A 127 10.87 15.12 -6.71
CA ASN A 127 12.26 15.41 -7.06
C ASN A 127 13.21 15.10 -5.89
N TYR A 128 12.83 15.42 -4.65
CA TYR A 128 13.62 15.05 -3.47
C TYR A 128 13.74 13.53 -3.30
N LEU A 129 12.66 12.78 -3.53
CA LEU A 129 12.71 11.31 -3.50
C LEU A 129 13.68 10.75 -4.56
N LEU A 130 13.65 11.28 -5.78
CA LEU A 130 14.59 10.87 -6.85
C LEU A 130 16.04 11.22 -6.50
N LYS A 131 16.30 12.46 -6.07
CA LYS A 131 17.64 12.90 -5.65
C LYS A 131 18.18 12.06 -4.49
N ALA A 132 17.32 11.74 -3.52
CA ALA A 132 17.70 10.89 -2.40
C ALA A 132 18.07 9.48 -2.84
N ALA A 133 17.28 8.88 -3.74
CA ALA A 133 17.58 7.57 -4.30
C ALA A 133 18.87 7.59 -5.14
N GLU A 134 19.12 8.65 -5.90
CA GLU A 134 20.37 8.85 -6.65
C GLU A 134 21.58 8.96 -5.72
N LYS A 135 21.47 9.75 -4.64
CA LYS A 135 22.50 9.88 -3.59
C LYS A 135 22.78 8.56 -2.87
N MET A 136 21.75 7.75 -2.60
CA MET A 136 21.93 6.42 -2.01
C MET A 136 22.78 5.51 -2.92
N CYS A 137 22.66 5.62 -4.24
CA CYS A 137 23.48 4.86 -5.19
C CYS A 137 24.97 5.28 -5.19
N GLU A 138 25.29 6.53 -4.83
CA GLU A 138 26.67 7.02 -4.72
C GLU A 138 27.42 6.32 -3.58
N HIS A 139 26.70 5.94 -2.53
CA HIS A 139 27.26 5.23 -1.37
C HIS A 139 27.23 3.71 -1.55
N ASP A 140 26.17 3.16 -2.12
CA ASP A 140 26.04 1.72 -2.36
C ASP A 140 25.26 1.44 -3.66
N SER A 141 25.96 0.84 -4.62
CA SER A 141 25.41 0.40 -5.91
C SER A 141 24.23 -0.58 -5.78
N ALA A 142 24.05 -1.26 -4.64
CA ALA A 142 22.88 -2.09 -4.37
C ALA A 142 21.56 -1.28 -4.38
N HIS A 143 21.63 0.05 -4.22
CA HIS A 143 20.49 0.95 -4.34
C HIS A 143 20.09 1.26 -5.78
N GLU A 144 20.83 0.83 -6.81
CA GLU A 144 20.42 1.01 -8.21
C GLU A 144 19.06 0.38 -8.51
N ARG A 145 18.75 -0.76 -7.86
CA ARG A 145 17.41 -1.36 -7.90
C ARG A 145 16.35 -0.45 -7.26
N SER A 146 16.70 0.20 -6.16
CA SER A 146 15.80 1.08 -5.41
C SER A 146 15.42 2.31 -6.24
N LEU A 147 16.42 2.94 -6.86
CA LEU A 147 16.23 4.05 -7.79
C LEU A 147 15.39 3.63 -8.99
N PHE A 148 15.68 2.48 -9.60
CA PHE A 148 14.92 2.00 -10.75
C PHE A 148 13.44 1.73 -10.43
N ILE A 149 13.15 1.13 -9.26
CA ILE A 149 11.77 0.94 -8.78
C ILE A 149 11.06 2.29 -8.62
N LEU A 150 11.71 3.27 -8.00
CA LEU A 150 11.14 4.61 -7.82
C LEU A 150 10.86 5.28 -9.17
N ALA A 151 11.80 5.20 -10.11
CA ALA A 151 11.65 5.75 -11.46
C ALA A 151 10.47 5.11 -12.21
N MET A 152 10.27 3.79 -12.08
CA MET A 152 9.09 3.12 -12.65
C MET A 152 7.77 3.64 -12.03
N ILE A 153 7.76 3.99 -10.76
CA ILE A 153 6.54 4.51 -10.11
C ILE A 153 6.27 5.96 -10.54
N ILE A 154 7.31 6.78 -10.66
CA ILE A 154 7.17 8.21 -10.96
C ILE A 154 6.96 8.47 -12.46
N PHE A 155 7.75 7.83 -13.33
CA PHE A 155 7.73 8.15 -14.77
C PHE A 155 6.86 7.19 -15.59
N MET A 156 6.84 5.91 -15.24
CA MET A 156 6.01 4.91 -15.93
C MET A 156 4.65 4.73 -15.26
N LEU A 157 4.43 5.39 -14.12
CA LEU A 157 3.24 5.26 -13.29
C LEU A 157 2.91 3.81 -12.93
N VAL A 158 3.90 2.92 -12.82
CA VAL A 158 3.65 1.48 -12.61
C VAL A 158 3.16 1.25 -11.18
N PRO A 159 2.01 0.58 -10.96
CA PRO A 159 1.54 0.26 -9.62
C PRO A 159 2.36 -0.88 -9.02
N VAL A 160 2.53 -0.88 -7.69
CA VAL A 160 3.38 -1.87 -6.99
C VAL A 160 3.06 -3.33 -7.32
N ARG A 161 1.80 -3.65 -7.61
CA ARG A 161 1.40 -5.02 -7.99
C ARG A 161 2.05 -5.48 -9.30
N LEU A 162 2.28 -4.58 -10.26
CA LEU A 162 2.94 -4.89 -11.53
C LEU A 162 4.48 -4.85 -11.42
N ILE A 163 5.02 -4.32 -10.31
CA ILE A 163 6.45 -4.38 -9.96
C ILE A 163 6.77 -5.68 -9.20
N SER A 164 5.89 -6.07 -8.27
CA SER A 164 6.09 -7.27 -7.45
C SER A 164 5.60 -8.56 -8.11
N GLY A 165 4.72 -8.45 -9.11
CA GLY A 165 4.10 -9.58 -9.78
C GLY A 165 3.09 -10.32 -8.89
N SER A 166 2.70 -11.51 -9.34
CA SER A 166 1.75 -12.40 -8.70
C SER A 166 2.37 -13.80 -8.49
N LYS A 167 1.56 -14.78 -8.08
CA LYS A 167 2.00 -16.17 -8.03
C LYS A 167 2.19 -16.77 -9.44
N SER A 168 1.38 -16.34 -10.41
CA SER A 168 1.35 -16.86 -11.78
C SER A 168 2.23 -16.07 -12.75
N TRP A 169 2.65 -14.87 -12.37
CA TRP A 169 3.46 -14.01 -13.24
C TRP A 169 4.51 -13.23 -12.46
N ARG A 170 5.71 -13.08 -13.03
CA ARG A 170 6.79 -12.26 -12.47
C ARG A 170 7.39 -11.39 -13.57
N PRO A 171 7.82 -10.15 -13.24
CA PRO A 171 8.50 -9.30 -14.20
C PRO A 171 9.83 -9.91 -14.67
N SER A 172 10.00 -10.05 -15.99
CA SER A 172 11.29 -10.31 -16.64
C SER A 172 11.65 -9.24 -17.66
N LEU A 173 12.92 -9.14 -18.03
CA LEU A 173 13.40 -8.08 -18.93
C LEU A 173 12.75 -8.14 -20.31
N ARG A 174 12.34 -9.33 -20.79
CA ARG A 174 11.51 -9.47 -22.00
C ARG A 174 10.16 -8.73 -21.95
N ASN A 175 9.69 -8.35 -20.76
CA ASN A 175 8.49 -7.54 -20.61
C ASN A 175 8.73 -6.07 -20.99
N PHE A 176 9.98 -5.64 -21.10
CA PHE A 176 10.36 -4.38 -21.72
C PHE A 176 10.57 -4.60 -23.22
N GLN A 177 9.70 -4.00 -24.01
CA GLN A 177 9.74 -4.05 -25.47
C GLN A 177 10.11 -2.67 -26.01
N GLU A 178 11.07 -2.63 -26.92
CA GLU A 178 11.48 -1.39 -27.58
C GLU A 178 11.05 -1.46 -29.04
N LYS A 179 10.18 -0.54 -29.46
CA LYS A 179 9.73 -0.40 -30.86
C LYS A 179 9.84 1.06 -31.25
N ASN A 180 10.52 1.36 -32.36
CA ASN A 180 10.72 2.72 -32.86
C ASN A 180 11.18 3.67 -31.75
N THR A 181 12.22 3.29 -31.00
CA THR A 181 12.79 4.00 -29.82
C THR A 181 11.84 4.22 -28.64
N ILE A 182 10.61 3.70 -28.69
CA ILE A 182 9.65 3.74 -27.58
C ILE A 182 9.77 2.46 -26.76
N LEU A 183 10.26 2.61 -25.53
CA LEU A 183 10.30 1.55 -24.54
C LEU A 183 8.90 1.37 -23.92
N THR A 184 8.39 0.15 -23.88
CA THR A 184 7.08 -0.20 -23.30
C THR A 184 7.22 -1.35 -22.34
N TYR A 185 6.68 -1.22 -21.13
CA TYR A 185 6.63 -2.28 -20.14
C TYR A 185 5.26 -2.97 -20.16
N CYS A 186 5.22 -4.22 -20.62
CA CYS A 186 4.00 -5.02 -20.69
C CYS A 186 3.95 -6.06 -19.56
N ALA A 187 3.11 -5.80 -18.56
CA ALA A 187 2.90 -6.64 -17.40
C ALA A 187 1.60 -7.44 -17.50
N ILE A 188 1.53 -8.59 -16.81
CA ILE A 188 0.35 -9.46 -16.78
C ILE A 188 -0.19 -9.55 -15.36
N ASP A 189 -1.48 -9.25 -15.17
CA ASP A 189 -2.17 -9.36 -13.89
C ASP A 189 -3.59 -9.87 -14.12
N ALA A 190 -3.95 -10.97 -13.44
CA ALA A 190 -5.23 -11.67 -13.61
C ALA A 190 -5.63 -11.88 -15.08
N GLU A 191 -4.71 -12.44 -15.89
CA GLU A 191 -4.89 -12.73 -17.33
C GLU A 191 -5.05 -11.50 -18.23
N ARG A 192 -4.98 -10.30 -17.67
CA ARG A 192 -4.99 -9.05 -18.43
C ARG A 192 -3.58 -8.54 -18.64
N VAL A 193 -3.33 -8.00 -19.83
CA VAL A 193 -2.06 -7.38 -20.20
C VAL A 193 -2.18 -5.87 -20.03
N PHE A 194 -1.23 -5.28 -19.31
CA PHE A 194 -1.10 -3.84 -19.09
C PHE A 194 0.21 -3.38 -19.73
N CYS A 195 0.15 -2.59 -20.80
CA CYS A 195 1.33 -2.04 -21.44
C CYS A 195 1.46 -0.54 -21.12
N LEU A 196 2.57 -0.18 -20.48
CA LEU A 196 2.87 1.17 -20.01
C LEU A 196 4.04 1.71 -20.83
N GLN A 197 3.82 2.80 -21.57
CA GLN A 197 4.84 3.40 -22.43
C GLN A 197 5.74 4.35 -21.65
N ALA A 198 7.04 4.21 -21.84
CA ALA A 198 8.04 5.03 -21.17
C ALA A 198 8.14 6.44 -21.75
N PRO A 199 8.10 7.50 -20.92
CA PRO A 199 8.53 8.80 -21.37
C PRO A 199 10.05 8.78 -21.61
N GLU A 200 10.55 9.65 -22.47
CA GLU A 200 11.98 9.71 -22.84
C GLU A 200 12.91 9.82 -21.63
N VAL A 201 12.50 10.60 -20.62
CA VAL A 201 13.24 10.78 -19.36
C VAL A 201 13.48 9.46 -18.60
N PHE A 202 12.64 8.44 -18.80
CA PHE A 202 12.80 7.15 -18.13
C PHE A 202 13.99 6.34 -18.68
N SER A 203 14.37 6.54 -19.95
CA SER A 203 15.42 5.77 -20.63
C SER A 203 16.76 5.82 -19.89
N ARG A 204 17.10 6.97 -19.28
CA ARG A 204 18.34 7.10 -18.49
C ARG A 204 18.35 6.17 -17.27
N TYR A 205 17.20 5.98 -16.62
CA TYR A 205 17.08 5.11 -15.45
C TYR A 205 17.11 3.64 -15.85
N PHE A 206 16.50 3.30 -16.98
CA PHE A 206 16.54 1.94 -17.52
C PHE A 206 17.96 1.52 -17.91
N GLU A 207 18.66 2.34 -18.68
CA GLU A 207 20.04 2.05 -19.10
C GLU A 207 21.01 2.03 -17.90
N ARG A 208 20.84 2.95 -16.94
CA ARG A 208 21.60 2.95 -15.67
C ARG A 208 21.41 1.65 -14.90
N TYR A 209 20.17 1.16 -14.77
CA TYR A 209 19.87 -0.07 -14.06
C TYR A 209 20.44 -1.32 -14.74
N LEU A 210 20.35 -1.40 -16.07
CA LEU A 210 20.93 -2.51 -16.83
C LEU A 210 22.45 -2.54 -16.73
N LYS A 211 23.10 -1.37 -16.80
CA LYS A 211 24.55 -1.23 -16.61
C LYS A 211 24.98 -1.70 -15.22
N ALA A 212 24.26 -1.29 -14.17
CA ALA A 212 24.54 -1.73 -12.80
C ALA A 212 24.42 -3.26 -12.60
N ARG A 213 23.62 -3.93 -13.45
CA ARG A 213 23.48 -5.39 -13.46
C ARG A 213 24.37 -6.10 -14.46
N ALA A 214 25.22 -5.37 -15.18
CA ALA A 214 26.06 -5.88 -16.27
C ALA A 214 25.27 -6.69 -17.32
N ILE A 215 24.06 -6.24 -17.67
CA ILE A 215 23.19 -6.92 -18.65
C ILE A 215 23.41 -6.30 -20.03
N ALA A 216 23.85 -7.11 -21.00
CA ALA A 216 24.03 -6.65 -22.37
C ALA A 216 22.68 -6.49 -23.09
N LYS A 217 22.65 -5.68 -24.15
CA LYS A 217 21.43 -5.48 -24.97
C LYS A 217 20.92 -6.78 -25.58
N SER A 218 21.82 -7.66 -26.01
CA SER A 218 21.50 -8.99 -26.57
C SER A 218 20.70 -9.86 -25.61
N ASP A 219 20.96 -9.72 -24.30
CA ASP A 219 20.44 -10.65 -23.30
C ASP A 219 19.03 -10.25 -22.85
N ARG A 220 18.58 -9.02 -23.17
CA ARG A 220 17.28 -8.48 -22.77
C ARG A 220 16.10 -9.35 -23.22
N ALA A 221 16.25 -10.08 -24.33
CA ALA A 221 15.22 -10.97 -24.87
C ALA A 221 15.07 -12.28 -24.07
N SER A 222 16.01 -12.60 -23.18
CA SER A 222 15.93 -13.81 -22.37
C SER A 222 14.75 -13.78 -21.40
N ALA A 223 13.95 -14.85 -21.41
CA ALA A 223 12.81 -14.99 -20.52
C ALA A 223 13.22 -15.17 -19.05
N ASP A 224 14.44 -15.67 -18.81
CA ASP A 224 14.94 -16.05 -17.49
C ASP A 224 15.50 -14.88 -16.68
N LEU A 225 15.79 -13.75 -17.35
CA LEU A 225 16.30 -12.56 -16.68
C LEU A 225 15.16 -11.81 -15.99
N ALA A 226 14.98 -12.08 -14.70
CA ALA A 226 14.06 -11.31 -13.86
C ALA A 226 14.43 -9.81 -13.88
N VAL A 227 13.42 -8.92 -13.93
CA VAL A 227 13.64 -7.46 -13.84
C VAL A 227 14.26 -7.13 -12.50
N PHE A 228 13.74 -7.73 -11.43
CA PHE A 228 14.21 -7.51 -10.07
C PHE A 228 14.70 -8.82 -9.47
N THR A 229 15.81 -8.78 -8.76
CA THR A 229 16.31 -9.85 -7.89
C THR A 229 16.32 -9.36 -6.45
N THR A 230 16.23 -10.25 -5.47
CA THR A 230 16.55 -9.94 -4.07
C THR A 230 18.04 -9.69 -3.89
N LEU A 231 18.49 -9.18 -2.73
CA LEU A 231 19.93 -9.01 -2.46
C LEU A 231 20.69 -10.35 -2.53
N GLY A 232 20.04 -11.46 -2.17
CA GLY A 232 20.59 -12.82 -2.33
C GLY A 232 20.35 -13.44 -3.70
N GLY A 233 20.11 -12.65 -4.75
CA GLY A 233 20.00 -13.13 -6.14
C GLY A 233 18.68 -13.78 -6.54
N ARG A 234 17.80 -14.15 -5.59
CA ARG A 234 16.50 -14.77 -5.91
C ARG A 234 15.65 -13.88 -6.84
N PRO A 235 15.09 -14.41 -7.95
CA PRO A 235 14.28 -13.63 -8.89
C PRO A 235 12.94 -13.19 -8.29
N GLY A 236 12.58 -11.94 -8.56
CA GLY A 236 11.37 -11.26 -8.09
C GLY A 236 11.52 -10.61 -6.71
N ILE A 237 10.63 -9.65 -6.43
CA ILE A 237 10.54 -8.93 -5.15
C ILE A 237 9.10 -8.87 -4.67
N THR A 238 8.90 -8.88 -3.36
CA THR A 238 7.57 -8.79 -2.74
C THR A 238 7.13 -7.34 -2.61
N SER A 239 5.82 -7.09 -2.56
CA SER A 239 5.31 -5.72 -2.31
C SER A 239 5.76 -5.16 -0.96
N ARG A 240 6.10 -6.02 0.02
CA ARG A 240 6.72 -5.61 1.28
C ARG A 240 8.13 -5.06 1.07
N GLN A 241 8.94 -5.73 0.26
CA GLN A 241 10.30 -5.25 -0.07
C GLN A 241 10.24 -3.92 -0.83
N VAL A 242 9.31 -3.78 -1.78
CA VAL A 242 9.10 -2.51 -2.48
C VAL A 242 8.67 -1.38 -1.51
N ARG A 243 7.84 -1.67 -0.51
CA ARG A 243 7.50 -0.69 0.55
C ARG A 243 8.70 -0.29 1.40
N ASN A 244 9.58 -1.23 1.74
CA ASN A 244 10.78 -0.92 2.50
C ASN A 244 11.72 -0.01 1.70
N VAL A 245 11.91 -0.30 0.40
CA VAL A 245 12.69 0.56 -0.51
C VAL A 245 12.21 2.02 -0.46
N ILE A 246 10.89 2.26 -0.57
CA ILE A 246 10.35 3.63 -0.48
C ILE A 246 10.56 4.25 0.89
N LYS A 247 10.41 3.47 1.96
CA LYS A 247 10.63 3.97 3.32
C LYS A 247 12.07 4.47 3.49
N ASP A 248 13.04 3.69 3.02
CA ASP A 248 14.46 4.04 3.15
C ASP A 248 14.78 5.29 2.32
N ILE A 249 14.26 5.39 1.10
CA ILE A 249 14.39 6.59 0.26
C ILE A 249 13.74 7.81 0.93
N SER A 250 12.53 7.68 1.47
CA SER A 250 11.83 8.77 2.17
C SER A 250 12.62 9.28 3.36
N GLN A 251 13.27 8.41 4.13
CA GLN A 251 14.11 8.82 5.26
C GLN A 251 15.31 9.66 4.80
N THR A 252 16.00 9.22 3.75
CA THR A 252 17.11 9.99 3.15
C THR A 252 16.62 11.32 2.57
N ALA A 253 15.48 11.32 1.88
CA ALA A 253 14.89 12.53 1.31
C ALA A 253 14.50 13.56 2.38
N VAL A 254 13.93 13.11 3.50
CA VAL A 254 13.63 13.99 4.65
C VAL A 254 14.91 14.61 5.20
N SER A 255 15.98 13.83 5.39
CA SER A 255 17.25 14.37 5.85
C SER A 255 17.82 15.42 4.90
N MET A 256 17.69 15.22 3.58
CA MET A 256 18.14 16.19 2.58
C MET A 256 17.28 17.46 2.60
N MET A 257 15.96 17.32 2.68
CA MET A 257 15.03 18.45 2.76
C MET A 257 15.29 19.30 4.02
N THR A 258 15.56 18.67 5.16
CA THR A 258 15.92 19.39 6.39
C THR A 258 17.24 20.15 6.24
N GLN A 259 18.25 19.56 5.59
CA GLN A 259 19.53 20.22 5.32
C GLN A 259 19.36 21.43 4.39
N ASP A 260 18.45 21.33 3.41
CA ASP A 260 18.14 22.41 2.47
C ASP A 260 17.19 23.48 3.06
N GLY A 261 16.79 23.36 4.33
CA GLY A 261 15.95 24.35 5.02
C GLY A 261 14.46 24.28 4.67
N MET A 262 13.98 23.17 4.13
CA MET A 262 12.55 22.96 3.85
C MET A 262 11.72 22.92 5.14
N THR A 263 10.44 23.26 5.04
CA THR A 263 9.56 23.35 6.21
C THR A 263 9.32 21.99 6.89
N GLU A 264 9.00 22.01 8.19
CA GLU A 264 8.57 20.80 8.91
C GLU A 264 7.33 20.15 8.30
N GLN A 265 6.45 20.96 7.68
CA GLN A 265 5.27 20.46 6.99
C GLN A 265 5.65 19.66 5.74
N ASP A 266 6.56 20.16 4.91
CA ASP A 266 7.01 19.49 3.68
C ASP A 266 7.77 18.20 3.97
N THR A 267 8.66 18.25 4.97
CA THR A 267 9.39 17.06 5.43
C THR A 267 8.43 16.00 5.99
N ALA A 268 7.39 16.39 6.75
CA ALA A 268 6.37 15.47 7.25
C ALA A 268 5.58 14.79 6.12
N LEU A 269 5.33 15.48 5.00
CA LEU A 269 4.68 14.89 3.81
C LEU A 269 5.54 13.78 3.21
N VAL A 270 6.84 14.01 3.03
CA VAL A 270 7.77 13.03 2.48
C VAL A 270 8.02 11.87 3.45
N ALA A 271 8.08 12.15 4.75
CA ALA A 271 8.17 11.13 5.80
C ALA A 271 6.97 10.18 5.79
N ALA A 272 5.78 10.69 5.48
CA ALA A 272 4.55 9.91 5.42
C ALA A 272 4.29 9.29 4.04
N ALA A 273 5.15 9.52 3.04
CA ALA A 273 4.96 9.06 1.68
C ALA A 273 4.87 7.53 1.60
N ARG A 274 3.96 7.04 0.75
CA ARG A 274 3.75 5.62 0.45
C ARG A 274 3.72 5.43 -1.06
N LEU A 275 3.87 4.19 -1.50
CA LEU A 275 3.82 3.82 -2.92
C LEU A 275 2.62 4.42 -3.67
N ASP A 276 1.42 4.25 -3.11
CA ASP A 276 0.19 4.73 -3.76
C ASP A 276 0.09 6.26 -3.76
N THR A 277 0.63 6.94 -2.73
CA THR A 277 0.61 8.41 -2.66
C THR A 277 1.63 9.03 -3.60
N ILE A 278 2.80 8.41 -3.74
CA ILE A 278 3.84 8.81 -4.72
C ILE A 278 3.30 8.64 -6.14
N ARG A 279 2.69 7.48 -6.44
CA ARG A 279 2.11 7.24 -7.76
C ARG A 279 0.96 8.22 -8.06
N ALA A 280 0.08 8.46 -7.08
CA ALA A 280 -1.01 9.42 -7.24
C ALA A 280 -0.47 10.84 -7.52
N ALA A 281 0.54 11.29 -6.79
CA ALA A 281 1.18 12.58 -7.04
C ALA A 281 1.84 12.63 -8.42
N ALA A 282 2.52 11.57 -8.85
CA ALA A 282 3.10 11.48 -10.18
C ALA A 282 2.04 11.55 -11.30
N ILE A 283 0.88 10.91 -11.12
CA ILE A 283 -0.26 11.06 -12.04
C ILE A 283 -0.72 12.51 -12.10
N MET A 284 -0.90 13.18 -10.95
CA MET A 284 -1.34 14.58 -10.91
C MET A 284 -0.33 15.52 -11.58
N VAL A 285 0.96 15.29 -11.36
CA VAL A 285 2.05 16.04 -12.01
C VAL A 285 2.04 15.80 -13.52
N SER A 286 1.84 14.56 -13.97
CA SER A 286 1.72 14.24 -15.40
C SER A 286 0.50 14.90 -16.04
N LEU A 287 -0.65 14.90 -15.34
CA LEU A 287 -1.87 15.58 -15.81
C LEU A 287 -1.66 17.08 -15.99
N GLN A 288 -0.89 17.71 -15.10
CA GLN A 288 -0.54 19.13 -15.21
C GLN A 288 0.37 19.41 -16.41
N ASP A 289 1.34 18.53 -16.69
CA ASP A 289 2.31 18.73 -17.77
C ASP A 289 1.74 18.44 -19.16
N PHE A 290 0.88 17.43 -19.28
CA PHE A 290 0.49 16.85 -20.57
C PHE A 290 -1.03 16.86 -20.83
N GLY A 291 -1.86 17.12 -19.82
CA GLY A 291 -3.32 17.04 -19.92
C GLY A 291 -3.85 15.60 -19.87
N PHE A 292 -5.18 15.44 -19.87
CA PHE A 292 -5.85 14.14 -19.67
C PHE A 292 -5.55 13.15 -20.81
N ASP A 293 -5.57 13.62 -22.06
CA ASP A 293 -5.43 12.76 -23.25
C ASP A 293 -4.00 12.26 -23.48
N ASN A 294 -3.00 12.96 -22.92
CA ASN A 294 -1.58 12.59 -23.04
C ASN A 294 -0.98 12.07 -21.73
N THR A 295 -1.77 12.01 -20.66
CA THR A 295 -1.35 11.38 -19.41
C THR A 295 -1.54 9.88 -19.52
N ARG A 296 -0.42 9.16 -19.47
CA ARG A 296 -0.30 7.75 -19.79
C ARG A 296 -0.77 6.82 -18.67
#